data_AF-A0A7X2MHQ1-F1
#
_entry.id   AF-A0A7X2MHQ1-F1
#
_cell.length_a   1.000
_cell.length_b   1.000
_cell.length_c   1.000
_cell.angle_alpha   90.00
_cell.angle_beta   90.00
_cell.angle_gamma   90.00
#
_symmetry.space_group_name_H-M   'P 1'
#
loop_
_entity.id
_entity.type
_entity.pdbx_description
1 polymer ?
#
loop_
_entity_poly.entity_id
_entity_poly.type
_entity_poly.pdbx_seq_one_letter_code
_entity_poly.pdbx_strand_id
1 'polypeptide(L)'
;QGERPMAADNKTLGRFQLTDIPAAPRGVPQIEVKFDIDKNGIVNVSAKDLGTNKEQKITIKSSSGLSDEEIDRMVKEAKENEAADKKRKEEVDLRNEVDQLLFQTDKTLKEVKDKVSAD
;
A
#
# COMPACT_ATOMS: atom_id res chain seq x y z
N GLN A 1 1.39 -10.80 4.95
CA GLN A 1 1.34 -12.14 4.33
C GLN A 1 -0.01 -12.75 4.62
N GLY A 2 -0.67 -13.24 3.57
CA GLY A 2 -1.99 -13.87 3.61
C GLY A 2 -2.79 -13.55 2.35
N GLU A 3 -3.95 -14.17 2.21
CA GLU A 3 -4.76 -14.16 0.96
C GLU A 3 -5.98 -13.23 1.05
N ARG A 4 -6.27 -12.65 2.22
CA ARG A 4 -7.44 -11.78 2.41
C ARG A 4 -7.12 -10.36 1.90
N PRO A 5 -8.11 -9.63 1.35
CA PRO A 5 -7.85 -8.32 0.73
C PRO A 5 -7.57 -7.19 1.72
N MET A 6 -7.98 -7.35 2.99
CA MET A 6 -7.83 -6.31 4.01
C MET A 6 -6.55 -6.50 4.82
N ALA A 7 -5.80 -5.43 5.05
CA ALA A 7 -4.51 -5.50 5.75
C ALA A 7 -4.63 -6.03 7.20
N ALA A 8 -5.70 -5.67 7.91
CA ALA A 8 -5.95 -6.10 9.29
C ALA A 8 -6.19 -7.62 9.43
N ASP A 9 -6.59 -8.26 8.33
CA ASP A 9 -6.91 -9.68 8.26
C ASP A 9 -5.70 -10.55 7.84
N ASN A 10 -4.50 -9.95 7.77
CA ASN A 10 -3.27 -10.60 7.34
C ASN A 10 -2.15 -10.47 8.37
N LYS A 11 -1.13 -11.35 8.29
CA LYS A 11 0.05 -11.28 9.15
C LYS A 11 0.98 -10.15 8.71
N THR A 12 1.24 -9.20 9.60
CA THR A 12 2.24 -8.13 9.36
C THR A 12 3.64 -8.69 9.48
N LEU A 13 4.46 -8.55 8.43
CA LEU A 13 5.84 -9.03 8.42
C LEU A 13 6.85 -7.98 8.93
N GLY A 14 6.51 -6.71 8.79
CA GLY A 14 7.35 -5.59 9.18
C GLY A 14 6.82 -4.28 8.61
N ARG A 15 7.40 -3.17 9.06
CA ARG A 15 7.15 -1.83 8.50
C ARG A 15 8.49 -1.22 8.18
N PHE A 16 8.61 -0.62 7.01
CA PHE A 16 9.75 0.21 6.64
C PHE A 16 9.25 1.60 6.30
N GLN A 17 10.11 2.59 6.50
CA GLN A 17 9.82 3.98 6.21
C GLN A 17 10.91 4.50 5.26
N LEU A 18 10.48 5.01 4.10
CA LEU A 18 11.35 5.75 3.21
C LEU A 18 11.24 7.23 3.58
N THR A 19 12.30 7.77 4.16
CA THR A 19 12.39 9.19 4.55
C THR A 19 13.08 10.02 3.48
N ASP A 20 13.07 11.34 3.66
CA ASP A 20 13.84 12.29 2.84
C ASP A 20 13.47 12.34 1.36
N ILE A 21 12.19 12.07 1.06
CA ILE A 21 11.58 12.27 -0.25
C ILE A 21 11.35 13.78 -0.45
N PRO A 22 11.88 14.40 -1.53
CA PRO A 22 11.65 15.80 -1.82
C PRO A 22 10.16 16.14 -1.94
N ALA A 23 9.77 17.35 -1.51
CA ALA A 23 8.41 17.82 -1.69
C ALA A 23 8.07 17.89 -3.18
N ALA A 24 7.04 17.16 -3.58
CA ALA A 24 6.54 17.14 -4.95
C ALA A 24 5.02 17.00 -4.96
N PRO A 25 4.35 17.41 -6.05
CA PRO A 25 2.92 17.17 -6.20
C PRO A 25 2.59 15.68 -6.05
N ARG A 26 1.39 15.38 -5.52
CA ARG A 26 0.90 14.01 -5.39
C ARG A 26 0.98 13.28 -6.75
N GLY A 27 1.54 12.07 -6.75
CA GLY A 27 1.70 11.24 -7.93
C GLY A 27 2.98 11.49 -8.74
N VAL A 28 3.80 12.48 -8.37
CA VAL A 28 5.09 12.76 -9.04
C VAL A 28 6.24 11.90 -8.51
N PRO A 29 6.44 11.70 -7.19
CA PRO A 29 7.49 10.80 -6.69
C PRO A 29 7.31 9.38 -7.21
N GLN A 30 8.36 8.82 -7.81
CA GLN A 30 8.37 7.46 -8.32
C GLN A 30 9.17 6.57 -7.38
N ILE A 31 8.46 5.76 -6.59
CA ILE A 31 9.06 4.86 -5.61
C ILE A 31 9.03 3.44 -6.19
N GLU A 32 10.21 2.89 -6.44
CA GLU A 32 10.39 1.48 -6.83
C GLU A 32 10.56 0.63 -5.57
N VAL A 33 9.68 -0.34 -5.35
CA VAL A 33 9.78 -1.30 -4.25
C VAL A 33 10.10 -2.68 -4.82
N LYS A 34 11.19 -3.30 -4.37
CA LYS A 34 11.60 -4.66 -4.73
C LYS A 34 11.46 -5.57 -3.53
N PHE A 35 10.87 -6.73 -3.77
CA PHE A 35 10.76 -7.82 -2.81
C PHE A 35 11.61 -8.97 -3.32
N ASP A 36 12.63 -9.33 -2.55
CA ASP A 36 13.52 -10.46 -2.82
C ASP A 36 13.31 -11.51 -1.72
N ILE A 37 12.97 -12.74 -2.12
CA ILE A 37 12.67 -13.84 -1.22
C ILE A 37 13.69 -14.94 -1.48
N ASP A 38 14.50 -15.23 -0.46
CA ASP A 38 15.53 -16.26 -0.58
C ASP A 38 14.99 -17.67 -0.33
N LYS A 39 15.83 -18.68 -0.60
CA LYS A 39 15.51 -20.10 -0.36
C LYS A 39 15.24 -20.44 1.11
N ASN A 40 15.64 -19.58 2.05
CA ASN A 40 15.43 -19.75 3.48
C ASN A 40 14.16 -19.05 3.97
N GLY A 41 13.40 -18.40 3.07
CA GLY A 41 12.21 -17.62 3.43
C GLY A 41 12.52 -16.29 4.12
N ILE A 42 13.75 -15.78 3.99
CA ILE A 42 14.11 -14.41 4.40
C ILE A 42 13.65 -13.46 3.30
N VAL A 43 12.84 -12.48 3.69
CA VAL A 43 12.32 -11.46 2.77
C VAL A 43 13.18 -10.21 2.91
N ASN A 44 13.88 -9.86 1.84
CA ASN A 44 14.57 -8.59 1.69
C ASN A 44 13.66 -7.62 0.92
N VAL A 45 13.28 -6.52 1.56
CA VAL A 45 12.49 -5.48 0.91
C VAL A 45 13.39 -4.27 0.74
N SER A 46 13.52 -3.77 -0.49
CA SER A 46 14.19 -2.51 -0.78
C SER A 46 13.22 -1.54 -1.44
N ALA A 47 13.29 -0.27 -1.06
CA ALA A 47 12.53 0.81 -1.65
C ALA A 47 13.50 1.90 -2.11
N LYS A 48 13.40 2.31 -3.37
CA LYS A 48 14.24 3.31 -4.00
C LYS A 48 13.38 4.41 -4.60
N ASP A 49 13.69 5.66 -4.27
CA ASP A 49 13.16 6.82 -5.00
C ASP A 49 13.95 6.99 -6.30
N LEU A 50 13.28 6.92 -7.44
CA LEU A 50 13.92 7.05 -8.75
C LEU A 50 14.38 8.48 -9.07
N GLY A 51 13.80 9.49 -8.41
CA GLY A 51 14.20 10.89 -8.59
C GLY A 51 15.52 11.21 -7.90
N THR A 52 15.70 10.72 -6.66
CA THR A 52 16.89 11.02 -5.85
C THR A 52 17.91 9.89 -5.81
N ASN A 53 17.57 8.69 -6.30
CA ASN A 53 18.31 7.45 -6.13
C ASN A 53 18.54 7.02 -4.67
N LYS A 54 17.90 7.67 -3.70
CA LYS A 54 17.97 7.24 -2.30
C LYS A 54 17.25 5.91 -2.13
N GLU A 55 17.87 5.01 -1.39
CA GLU A 55 17.33 3.69 -1.10
C GLU A 55 17.25 3.42 0.40
N GLN A 56 16.24 2.66 0.81
CA GLN A 56 16.11 2.08 2.13
C GLN A 56 15.83 0.59 2.00
N LYS A 57 16.43 -0.23 2.85
CA LYS A 57 16.23 -1.67 2.84
C LYS A 57 15.97 -2.22 4.23
N ILE A 58 15.10 -3.21 4.29
CA ILE A 58 14.81 -3.99 5.48
C ILE A 58 14.98 -5.48 5.16
N THR A 59 15.66 -6.21 6.03
CA THR A 59 15.72 -7.66 5.97
C THR A 59 14.80 -8.21 7.05
N ILE A 60 13.73 -8.88 6.62
CA ILE A 60 12.77 -9.53 7.49
C ILE A 60 13.20 -10.99 7.63
N LYS A 61 13.84 -11.28 8.76
CA LYS A 61 14.19 -12.65 9.14
C LYS A 61 12.93 -13.32 9.67
N SER A 62 12.39 -14.27 8.94
CA SER A 62 11.24 -15.08 9.35
C SER A 62 11.60 -15.98 10.52
N SER A 63 11.67 -15.44 11.75
CA SER A 63 11.88 -16.25 12.96
C SER A 63 10.62 -17.00 13.41
N SER A 64 9.46 -16.65 12.83
CA SER A 64 8.18 -17.34 13.03
C SER A 64 7.41 -17.38 11.70
N GLY A 65 7.74 -18.36 10.86
CA GLY A 65 6.87 -18.73 9.74
C GLY A 65 5.46 -19.07 10.24
N LEU A 66 4.47 -19.04 9.35
CA LEU A 66 3.18 -19.67 9.63
C LEU A 66 3.39 -21.19 9.61
N SER A 67 2.87 -21.89 10.61
CA SER A 67 2.78 -23.35 10.56
C SER A 67 1.79 -23.80 9.48
N ASP A 68 1.93 -25.04 9.00
CA ASP A 68 1.03 -25.58 7.97
C ASP A 68 -0.45 -25.53 8.42
N GLU A 69 -0.72 -25.78 9.70
CA GLU A 69 -2.05 -25.66 10.30
C GLU A 69 -2.60 -24.22 10.25
N GLU A 70 -1.74 -23.22 10.50
CA GLU A 70 -2.12 -21.81 10.39
C GLU A 70 -2.37 -21.40 8.95
N ILE A 71 -1.58 -21.92 8.01
CA ILE A 71 -1.76 -21.67 6.57
C ILE A 71 -3.12 -22.21 6.14
N ASP A 72 -3.42 -23.47 6.44
CA ASP A 72 -4.69 -24.11 6.07
C ASP A 72 -5.88 -23.38 6.69
N ARG A 73 -5.76 -22.97 7.95
CA ARG A 73 -6.79 -22.14 8.61
C ARG A 73 -6.99 -20.82 7.89
N MET A 74 -5.92 -20.09 7.55
CA MET A 74 -6.00 -18.80 6.87
C MET A 74 -6.61 -18.91 5.46
N VAL A 75 -6.29 -19.97 4.71
CA VAL A 75 -6.88 -20.24 3.39
C VAL A 75 -8.37 -20.55 3.51
N LYS A 76 -8.75 -21.35 4.51
CA LYS A 76 -10.16 -21.66 4.79
C LYS A 76 -10.94 -20.41 5.18
N GLU A 77 -10.40 -19.61 6.11
CA GLU A 77 -11.00 -18.34 6.53
C GLU A 77 -11.14 -17.38 5.35
N ALA A 78 -10.16 -17.31 4.45
CA ALA A 78 -10.25 -16.46 3.26
C ALA A 78 -11.44 -16.86 2.35
N LYS A 79 -11.65 -18.17 2.14
CA LYS A 79 -12.79 -18.67 1.35
C LYS A 79 -14.12 -18.41 2.03
N GLU A 80 -14.21 -18.64 3.35
CA GLU A 80 -15.44 -18.42 4.11
C GLU A 80 -15.83 -16.92 4.16
N ASN A 81 -14.84 -16.03 4.17
CA ASN A 81 -15.06 -14.59 4.25
C ASN A 81 -15.11 -13.88 2.89
N GLU A 82 -14.97 -14.59 1.77
CA GLU A 82 -14.84 -13.99 0.43
C GLU A 82 -15.94 -12.97 0.12
N ALA A 83 -17.21 -13.30 0.40
CA ALA A 83 -18.34 -12.40 0.13
C ALA A 83 -18.31 -11.14 1.02
N ALA A 84 -17.97 -11.29 2.30
CA ALA A 84 -17.89 -10.16 3.23
C ALA A 84 -16.69 -9.27 2.92
N ASP A 85 -15.56 -9.89 2.52
CA ASP A 85 -14.33 -9.22 2.13
C ASP A 85 -14.51 -8.46 0.82
N LYS A 86 -15.26 -9.01 -0.14
CA LYS A 86 -15.63 -8.30 -1.38
C LYS A 86 -16.44 -7.04 -1.08
N LYS A 87 -17.47 -7.14 -0.23
CA LYS A 87 -18.28 -5.96 0.15
C LYS A 87 -17.44 -4.88 0.84
N ARG A 88 -16.58 -5.28 1.78
CA ARG A 88 -15.66 -4.34 2.46
C ARG A 88 -14.68 -3.70 1.48
N LYS A 89 -14.17 -4.48 0.51
CA LYS A 89 -13.28 -3.97 -0.53
C LYS A 89 -13.97 -2.92 -1.40
N GLU A 90 -15.19 -3.20 -1.86
CA GLU A 90 -15.98 -2.25 -2.65
C GLU A 90 -16.22 -0.93 -1.89
N GLU A 91 -16.53 -0.99 -0.60
CA GLU A 91 -16.70 0.21 0.24
C GLU A 91 -15.42 1.04 0.36
N VAL A 92 -14.28 0.37 0.58
CA VAL A 92 -12.97 1.04 0.71
C VAL A 92 -12.51 1.61 -0.63
N ASP A 93 -12.70 0.87 -1.73
CA ASP A 93 -12.36 1.33 -3.07
C ASP A 93 -13.18 2.58 -3.45
N LEU A 94 -14.49 2.57 -3.18
CA LEU A 94 -15.35 3.73 -3.37
C LEU A 94 -14.89 4.93 -2.53
N ARG A 95 -14.53 4.71 -1.26
CA ARG A 95 -14.01 5.78 -0.40
C ARG A 95 -12.73 6.39 -0.97
N ASN A 96 -11.79 5.56 -1.43
CA ASN A 96 -10.55 6.02 -2.06
C ASN A 96 -10.82 6.82 -3.34
N GLU A 97 -11.79 6.39 -4.15
CA GLU A 97 -12.22 7.11 -5.35
C GLU A 97 -12.82 8.47 -5.01
N VAL A 98 -13.71 8.54 -4.01
CA VAL A 98 -14.31 9.79 -3.54
C VAL A 98 -13.24 10.74 -3.01
N ASP A 99 -12.29 10.24 -2.20
CA ASP A 99 -11.19 11.05 -1.68
C ASP A 99 -10.30 11.59 -2.81
N GLN A 100 -10.07 10.79 -3.86
CA GLN A 100 -9.36 11.24 -5.05
C GLN A 100 -10.14 12.32 -5.82
N LEU A 101 -11.45 12.16 -5.98
CA LEU A 101 -12.31 13.13 -6.64
C LEU A 101 -12.39 14.46 -5.88
N LEU A 102 -12.50 14.41 -4.54
CA LEU A 102 -12.48 15.59 -3.68
C LEU A 102 -11.16 16.35 -3.84
N PHE A 103 -10.03 15.64 -3.81
CA PHE A 103 -8.72 16.25 -4.03
C PHE A 103 -8.61 16.90 -5.41
N GLN A 104 -9.06 16.22 -6.47
CA GLN A 104 -9.04 16.76 -7.82
C GLN A 104 -9.91 18.02 -7.94
N THR A 105 -11.11 17.99 -7.34
CA THR A 105 -12.03 19.13 -7.34
C THR A 105 -11.44 20.33 -6.58
N ASP A 106 -10.88 20.12 -5.39
CA ASP A 106 -10.23 21.19 -4.61
C ASP A 106 -9.04 21.79 -5.37
N LYS A 107 -8.24 20.96 -6.03
CA LYS A 107 -7.14 21.41 -6.88
C LYS A 107 -7.65 22.28 -8.04
N THR A 108 -8.66 21.81 -8.78
CA THR A 108 -9.24 22.56 -9.90
C THR A 108 -9.84 23.88 -9.42
N LEU A 109 -10.56 23.90 -8.30
CA LEU A 109 -11.14 25.13 -7.75
C LEU A 109 -10.06 26.16 -7.39
N LYS A 110 -8.94 25.72 -6.80
CA LYS A 110 -7.80 26.61 -6.50
C LYS A 110 -7.16 27.17 -7.78
N GLU A 111 -6.92 26.34 -8.79
CA GLU A 111 -6.33 26.76 -10.06
C GLU A 111 -7.24 27.72 -10.85
N VAL A 112 -8.56 27.56 -10.74
CA VAL A 112 -9.55 28.39 -11.41
C VAL A 112 -9.81 29.69 -10.64
N LYS A 113 -9.75 29.68 -9.30
CA LYS A 113 -9.95 30.89 -8.47
C LYS A 113 -9.01 32.04 -8.85
N ASP A 114 -7.76 31.74 -9.20
CA ASP A 114 -6.79 32.74 -9.64
C ASP A 114 -7.02 33.22 -11.09
N LYS A 115 -7.85 32.50 -11.87
CA LYS A 115 -8.18 32.80 -13.27
C LYS A 115 -9.57 33.41 -13.47
N VAL A 116 -10.44 33.33 -12.46
CA VAL A 116 -11.74 34.01 -12.47
C VAL A 116 -11.50 35.44 -11.96
N SER A 117 -11.10 36.32 -12.88
CA SER A 117 -11.26 37.76 -12.68
C SER A 117 -12.75 38.07 -12.59
N ALA A 118 -13.14 38.83 -11.57
CA ALA A 118 -14.49 39.37 -11.46
C ALA A 118 -14.72 40.42 -12.55
N ASP A 119 -15.41 40.01 -13.62
CA ASP A 119 -16.28 40.94 -14.35
C ASP A 119 -17.60 41.12 -13.56
#